data_AF-A0A961GG06-F1
#
_entry.id   AF-A0A961GG06-F1
#
_cell.length_a   1.000
_cell.length_b   1.000
_cell.length_c   1.000
_cell.angle_alpha   90.00
_cell.angle_beta   90.00
_cell.angle_gamma   90.00
#
_symmetry.space_group_name_H-M   'P 1'
#
loop_
_entity.id
_entity.type
_entity.pdbx_description
1 polymer ?
#
loop_
_entity_poly.entity_id
_entity_poly.type
_entity_poly.pdbx_seq_one_letter_code
_entity_poly.pdbx_strand_id
1 'polypeptide(L)'
;QFALQQEDLPPDQRLKVGLIYSFAANEAVEDDVLGEEDFETDRLGFDAREFLEHAIQDYNGLFGTSFDTTAERFQNYYKDLSRRLKRREIDLVIVVNMFLTGFDATTLNTLWVDKNLRAHGLIQAYSRTNRILNSVKTFGNIVSFRDLEQETNDAIALFGNPDARGIVLLKPFTEYYGEYAQRVAELQNEFPLGRPIIGETAQKAFIALFGSILRLRNILSSFDDFAGNQILSPRGMQDYQSIYLNLHQEFRSSQGADKEPIHEDVIFEIELIKQVEINVDYILLLVEHHRSTNGDGDDKELRAQITRAVTSSPSLRNKRDLIEEFVDSLSATSQVDSAWAEFIAQKRTEELEQIIVDEGLDSDATHAFVDAAFRDGAIQGTGTAITKILPPVSKFSPSGGHAAKKRSVLTKLGEYFDRFFGLS
;
A
#
# COMPACT_ATOMS: atom_id res chain seq x y z
N GLN A 1 -17.84 13.95 11.18
CA GLN A 1 -17.37 12.65 11.69
C GLN A 1 -16.09 12.20 11.00
N PHE A 2 -16.00 12.21 9.67
CA PHE A 2 -14.74 11.92 8.96
C PHE A 2 -13.59 12.87 9.35
N ALA A 3 -13.83 14.19 9.40
CA ALA A 3 -12.84 15.15 9.89
C ALA A 3 -12.26 14.78 11.26
N LEU A 4 -13.11 14.33 12.19
CA LEU A 4 -12.69 13.87 13.52
C LEU A 4 -11.82 12.60 13.46
N GLN A 5 -12.09 11.68 12.53
CA GLN A 5 -11.26 10.48 12.33
C GLN A 5 -9.87 10.80 11.74
N GLN A 6 -9.72 11.97 11.12
CA GLN A 6 -8.47 12.42 10.50
C GLN A 6 -7.66 13.35 11.43
N GLU A 7 -8.26 13.91 12.49
CA GLU A 7 -7.62 14.88 13.39
C GLU A 7 -6.38 14.30 14.09
N ASP A 8 -6.47 13.06 14.56
CA ASP A 8 -5.37 12.38 15.27
C ASP A 8 -4.30 11.81 14.33
N LEU A 9 -4.53 11.82 13.02
CA LEU A 9 -3.55 11.34 12.04
C LEU A 9 -2.55 12.46 11.67
N PRO A 10 -1.26 12.12 11.49
CA PRO A 10 -0.26 13.04 10.93
C PRO A 10 -0.73 13.62 9.58
N PRO A 11 -0.41 14.89 9.25
CA PRO A 11 -0.89 15.55 8.04
C PRO A 11 -0.59 14.80 6.73
N ASP A 12 0.49 14.02 6.68
CA ASP A 12 0.92 13.22 5.53
C ASP A 12 0.22 11.86 5.40
N GLN A 13 -0.54 11.47 6.42
CA GLN A 13 -1.37 10.25 6.46
C GLN A 13 -2.86 10.56 6.31
N ARG A 14 -3.23 11.85 6.34
CA ARG A 14 -4.61 12.27 6.17
C ARG A 14 -5.06 12.09 4.72
N LEU A 15 -6.23 11.48 4.55
CA LEU A 15 -6.83 11.27 3.23
C LEU A 15 -7.35 12.60 2.67
N LYS A 16 -7.02 12.86 1.41
CA LYS A 16 -7.49 14.03 0.67
C LYS A 16 -8.79 13.67 -0.06
N VAL A 17 -9.88 14.30 0.33
CA VAL A 17 -11.21 14.02 -0.19
C VAL A 17 -11.72 15.19 -1.04
N GLY A 18 -12.15 14.89 -2.26
CA GLY A 18 -12.92 15.80 -3.09
C GLY A 18 -14.41 15.47 -3.05
N LEU A 19 -15.25 16.44 -3.37
CA LEU A 19 -16.69 16.23 -3.46
C LEU A 19 -17.27 17.06 -4.59
N ILE A 20 -18.10 16.44 -5.41
CA ILE A 20 -18.74 17.14 -6.52
C ILE A 20 -20.11 16.57 -6.82
N TYR A 21 -21.09 17.47 -6.99
CA TYR A 21 -22.41 17.17 -7.48
C TYR A 21 -23.04 18.47 -8.00
N SER A 22 -24.00 18.36 -8.89
CA SER A 22 -24.84 19.47 -9.33
C SER A 22 -26.32 19.09 -9.30
N PHE A 23 -27.16 19.89 -9.95
CA PHE A 23 -28.58 19.62 -10.05
C PHE A 23 -28.86 18.41 -10.96
N ALA A 24 -28.82 17.24 -10.36
CA ALA A 24 -29.67 16.10 -10.67
C ALA A 24 -29.83 15.36 -9.35
N ALA A 25 -30.99 15.52 -8.71
CA ALA A 25 -31.29 14.79 -7.50
C ALA A 25 -31.09 13.27 -7.76
N ASN A 26 -30.82 12.51 -6.70
CA ASN A 26 -31.00 11.05 -6.68
C ASN A 26 -32.47 10.65 -6.90
N GLU A 27 -33.20 11.35 -7.78
CA GLU A 27 -34.50 10.95 -8.26
C GLU A 27 -34.31 9.67 -9.09
N ALA A 28 -35.14 8.68 -8.81
CA ALA A 28 -35.13 7.43 -9.55
C ALA A 28 -35.46 7.73 -11.00
N VAL A 29 -34.42 7.81 -11.85
CA VAL A 29 -34.59 7.91 -13.29
C VAL A 29 -35.24 6.59 -13.73
N GLU A 30 -36.44 6.66 -14.31
CA GLU A 30 -37.24 5.49 -14.72
C GLU A 30 -36.53 4.61 -15.76
N ASP A 31 -35.47 5.11 -16.41
CA ASP A 31 -34.96 4.58 -17.68
C ASP A 31 -33.62 3.83 -17.59
N ASP A 32 -33.21 3.32 -16.42
CA ASP A 32 -31.95 2.58 -16.20
C ASP A 32 -30.65 3.31 -16.65
N VAL A 33 -30.75 4.59 -17.00
CA VAL A 33 -29.67 5.48 -17.44
C VAL A 33 -29.32 6.47 -16.33
N LEU A 34 -28.02 6.73 -16.14
CA LEU A 34 -27.54 7.76 -15.23
C LEU A 34 -27.98 9.13 -15.76
N GLY A 35 -28.70 9.91 -14.95
CA GLY A 35 -29.10 11.26 -15.31
C GLY A 35 -27.89 12.14 -15.63
N GLU A 36 -27.96 12.91 -16.71
CA GLU A 36 -26.93 13.89 -17.05
C GLU A 36 -26.94 15.03 -16.02
N GLU A 37 -25.83 15.20 -15.32
CA GLU A 37 -25.60 16.35 -14.45
C GLU A 37 -24.99 17.50 -15.26
N ASP A 38 -25.69 18.64 -15.32
CA ASP A 38 -25.15 19.87 -15.93
C ASP A 38 -24.32 20.68 -14.92
N PHE A 39 -23.57 21.68 -15.37
CA PHE A 39 -22.76 22.54 -14.50
C PHE A 39 -23.54 23.66 -13.80
N GLU A 40 -24.87 23.64 -13.89
CA GLU A 40 -25.79 24.59 -13.26
C GLU A 40 -26.02 24.26 -11.77
N THR A 41 -25.29 24.94 -10.89
CA THR A 41 -25.38 24.80 -9.42
C THR A 41 -26.46 25.67 -8.80
N ASP A 42 -27.01 26.63 -9.55
CA ASP A 42 -28.02 27.59 -9.12
C ASP A 42 -29.39 26.95 -8.90
N ARG A 43 -29.62 25.79 -9.51
CA ARG A 43 -30.82 24.96 -9.31
C ARG A 43 -30.78 24.11 -8.05
N LEU A 44 -29.63 23.99 -7.38
CA LEU A 44 -29.53 23.28 -6.11
C LEU A 44 -30.35 24.00 -5.02
N GLY A 45 -30.96 23.21 -4.13
CA GLY A 45 -31.55 23.75 -2.90
C GLY A 45 -30.49 24.48 -2.06
N PHE A 46 -30.92 25.47 -1.28
CA PHE A 46 -30.02 26.33 -0.49
C PHE A 46 -29.00 25.53 0.33
N ASP A 47 -29.48 24.56 1.13
CA ASP A 47 -28.64 23.73 2.01
C ASP A 47 -27.59 22.92 1.23
N ALA A 48 -27.97 22.36 0.07
CA ALA A 48 -27.05 21.59 -0.77
C ALA A 48 -26.00 22.48 -1.42
N ARG A 49 -26.39 23.65 -1.92
CA ARG A 49 -25.44 24.61 -2.48
C ARG A 49 -24.47 25.16 -1.43
N GLU A 50 -24.97 25.45 -0.23
CA GLU A 50 -24.14 25.91 0.90
C GLU A 50 -23.12 24.84 1.30
N PHE A 51 -23.54 23.57 1.38
CA PHE A 51 -22.63 22.47 1.67
C PHE A 51 -21.55 22.29 0.59
N LEU A 52 -21.94 22.38 -0.69
CA LEU A 52 -21.00 22.32 -1.81
C LEU A 52 -19.98 23.47 -1.76
N GLU A 53 -20.42 24.69 -1.45
CA GLU A 53 -19.56 25.85 -1.32
C GLU A 53 -18.52 25.66 -0.19
N HIS A 54 -18.94 25.15 0.98
CA HIS A 54 -18.01 24.82 2.06
C HIS A 54 -16.98 23.76 1.66
N ALA A 55 -17.41 22.69 0.96
CA ALA A 55 -16.50 21.66 0.47
C ALA A 55 -15.48 22.21 -0.55
N ILE A 56 -15.90 23.14 -1.42
CA ILE A 56 -15.00 23.83 -2.35
C ILE A 56 -14.01 24.75 -1.60
N GLN A 57 -14.43 25.38 -0.51
CA GLN A 57 -13.55 26.19 0.33
C GLN A 57 -12.47 25.35 1.03
N ASP A 58 -12.83 24.18 1.56
CA ASP A 58 -11.86 23.23 2.13
C ASP A 58 -10.84 22.78 1.07
N TYR A 59 -11.33 22.46 -0.14
CA TYR A 59 -10.49 22.12 -1.28
C TYR A 59 -9.53 23.26 -1.65
N ASN A 60 -10.03 24.49 -1.70
CA ASN A 60 -9.21 25.67 -1.96
C ASN A 60 -8.11 25.86 -0.92
N GLY A 61 -8.43 25.65 0.37
CA GLY A 61 -7.44 25.67 1.45
C GLY A 61 -6.37 24.59 1.30
N LEU A 62 -6.75 23.38 0.88
CA LEU A 62 -5.84 22.25 0.70
C LEU A 62 -4.88 22.43 -0.48
N PHE A 63 -5.35 23.02 -1.59
CA PHE A 63 -4.60 23.08 -2.85
C PHE A 63 -4.17 24.48 -3.27
N GLY A 64 -4.47 25.51 -2.47
CA GLY A 64 -4.13 26.90 -2.78
C GLY A 64 -4.88 27.45 -4.00
N THR A 65 -6.13 27.04 -4.20
CA THR A 65 -6.99 27.46 -5.32
C THR A 65 -8.06 28.48 -4.88
N SER A 66 -8.89 28.96 -5.81
CA SER A 66 -9.95 29.94 -5.53
C SER A 66 -11.22 29.70 -6.36
N PHE A 67 -11.70 28.46 -6.34
CA PHE A 67 -12.96 28.07 -6.98
C PHE A 67 -14.17 28.45 -6.12
N ASP A 68 -15.36 28.50 -6.73
CA ASP A 68 -16.64 28.71 -6.05
C ASP A 68 -17.78 28.04 -6.85
N THR A 69 -19.02 28.13 -6.35
CA THR A 69 -20.20 27.55 -7.02
C THR A 69 -20.71 28.34 -8.22
N THR A 70 -20.05 29.40 -8.71
CA THR A 70 -20.48 30.06 -9.96
C THR A 70 -20.20 29.17 -11.18
N ALA A 71 -21.06 29.22 -12.21
CA ALA A 71 -20.97 28.28 -13.35
C ALA A 71 -19.58 28.17 -13.99
N GLU A 72 -18.90 29.31 -14.23
CA GLU A 72 -17.55 29.34 -14.81
C GLU A 72 -16.51 28.69 -13.87
N ARG A 73 -16.51 29.06 -12.59
CA ARG A 73 -15.52 28.57 -11.62
C ARG A 73 -15.79 27.13 -11.20
N PHE A 74 -17.05 26.72 -11.16
CA PHE A 74 -17.45 25.35 -10.91
C PHE A 74 -17.01 24.41 -12.05
N GLN A 75 -17.11 24.85 -13.31
CA GLN A 75 -16.55 24.09 -14.43
C GLN A 75 -15.01 23.96 -14.33
N ASN A 76 -14.33 25.02 -13.88
CA ASN A 76 -12.89 24.97 -13.65
C ASN A 76 -12.52 24.07 -12.45
N TYR A 77 -13.34 24.06 -11.41
CA TYR A 77 -13.23 23.13 -10.28
C TYR A 77 -13.35 21.68 -10.75
N TYR A 78 -14.38 21.35 -11.54
CA TYR A 78 -14.55 20.01 -12.13
C TYR A 78 -13.30 19.55 -12.91
N LYS A 79 -12.74 20.44 -13.76
CA LYS A 79 -11.53 20.15 -14.55
C LYS A 79 -10.31 19.93 -13.65
N ASP A 80 -10.14 20.72 -12.61
CA ASP A 80 -9.02 20.60 -11.68
C ASP A 80 -9.15 19.31 -10.86
N LEU A 81 -10.32 19.07 -10.26
CA LEU A 81 -10.64 17.87 -9.50
C LEU A 81 -10.37 16.59 -10.34
N SER A 82 -10.85 16.57 -11.58
CA SER A 82 -10.61 15.48 -12.54
C SER A 82 -9.11 15.25 -12.79
N ARG A 83 -8.34 16.33 -13.00
CA ARG A 83 -6.89 16.25 -13.22
C ARG A 83 -6.16 15.71 -11.99
N ARG A 84 -6.51 16.20 -10.80
CA ARG A 84 -5.88 15.81 -9.53
C ARG A 84 -6.18 14.36 -9.16
N LEU A 85 -7.42 13.91 -9.38
CA LEU A 85 -7.79 12.51 -9.22
C LEU A 85 -6.97 11.59 -10.12
N LYS A 86 -6.79 11.94 -11.41
CA LYS A 86 -5.93 11.18 -12.33
C LYS A 86 -4.47 11.12 -11.87
N ARG A 87 -3.97 12.20 -11.26
CA ARG A 87 -2.59 12.33 -10.76
C ARG A 87 -2.37 11.75 -9.35
N ARG A 88 -3.39 11.18 -8.72
CA ARG A 88 -3.35 10.68 -7.33
C ARG A 88 -2.99 11.76 -6.31
N GLU A 89 -3.39 13.00 -6.58
CA GLU A 89 -3.27 14.10 -5.63
C GLU A 89 -4.47 14.14 -4.66
N ILE A 90 -5.53 13.38 -4.97
CA ILE A 90 -6.76 13.19 -4.20
C ILE A 90 -6.99 11.68 -4.09
N ASP A 91 -7.33 11.23 -2.89
CA ASP A 91 -7.43 9.81 -2.55
C ASP A 91 -8.87 9.28 -2.71
N LEU A 92 -9.87 10.13 -2.44
CA LEU A 92 -11.29 9.80 -2.55
C LEU A 92 -12.06 10.95 -3.19
N VAL A 93 -13.01 10.66 -4.07
CA VAL A 93 -13.97 11.66 -4.55
C VAL A 93 -15.39 11.14 -4.34
N ILE A 94 -16.20 11.95 -3.65
CA ILE A 94 -17.62 11.69 -3.43
C ILE A 94 -18.41 12.30 -4.60
N VAL A 95 -19.23 11.48 -5.25
CA VAL A 95 -20.00 11.86 -6.44
C VAL A 95 -21.45 11.40 -6.34
N VAL A 96 -22.34 12.03 -7.11
CA VAL A 96 -23.71 11.56 -7.34
C VAL A 96 -23.81 10.79 -8.67
N ASN A 97 -23.70 11.48 -9.80
CA ASN A 97 -23.61 10.91 -11.15
C ASN A 97 -22.36 11.40 -11.90
N MET A 98 -21.79 12.55 -11.52
CA MET A 98 -20.54 13.03 -12.12
C MET A 98 -19.42 11.99 -11.98
N PHE A 99 -18.58 11.90 -13.02
CA PHE A 99 -17.51 10.92 -13.16
C PHE A 99 -17.92 9.43 -13.29
N LEU A 100 -19.21 9.09 -13.15
CA LEU A 100 -19.68 7.74 -13.46
C LEU A 100 -19.76 7.49 -14.99
N THR A 101 -19.85 8.55 -15.77
CA THR A 101 -19.74 8.54 -17.24
C THR A 101 -18.62 9.49 -17.70
N GLY A 102 -17.98 9.17 -18.83
CA GLY A 102 -16.98 10.04 -19.47
C GLY A 102 -15.63 10.24 -18.75
N PHE A 103 -15.54 9.99 -17.44
CA PHE A 103 -14.28 10.07 -16.71
C PHE A 103 -13.43 8.82 -16.92
N ASP A 104 -12.13 9.00 -17.08
CA ASP A 104 -11.21 7.90 -17.37
C ASP A 104 -9.89 8.11 -16.63
N ALA A 105 -9.55 7.14 -15.78
CA ALA A 105 -8.30 7.11 -15.02
C ALA A 105 -7.81 5.66 -14.92
N THR A 106 -6.64 5.37 -15.50
CA THR A 106 -6.00 4.05 -15.39
C THR A 106 -5.63 3.70 -13.94
N THR A 107 -5.39 4.72 -13.12
CA THR A 107 -4.98 4.60 -11.72
C THR A 107 -6.10 4.33 -10.73
N LEU A 108 -7.37 4.54 -11.12
CA LEU A 108 -8.53 4.33 -10.25
C LEU A 108 -8.95 2.85 -10.31
N ASN A 109 -8.88 2.15 -9.17
CA ASN A 109 -9.18 0.72 -9.07
C ASN A 109 -10.44 0.40 -8.27
N THR A 110 -10.91 1.28 -7.39
CA THR A 110 -12.01 0.98 -6.46
C THR A 110 -13.17 1.96 -6.63
N LEU A 111 -14.39 1.42 -6.67
CA LEU A 111 -15.64 2.17 -6.62
C LEU A 111 -16.46 1.69 -5.43
N TRP A 112 -16.75 2.59 -4.50
CA TRP A 112 -17.71 2.37 -3.41
C TRP A 112 -19.09 2.84 -3.85
N VAL A 113 -20.10 1.99 -3.70
CA VAL A 113 -21.44 2.22 -4.23
C VAL A 113 -22.48 2.15 -3.11
N ASP A 114 -23.14 3.28 -2.86
CA ASP A 114 -24.40 3.36 -2.11
C ASP A 114 -25.48 3.99 -3.00
N LYS A 115 -25.68 3.41 -4.18
CA LYS A 115 -26.65 3.87 -5.18
C LYS A 115 -27.31 2.66 -5.84
N ASN A 116 -28.60 2.75 -6.13
CA ASN A 116 -29.32 1.74 -6.91
C ASN A 116 -28.92 1.85 -8.39
N LEU A 117 -27.83 1.20 -8.78
CA LEU A 117 -27.38 1.13 -10.17
C LEU A 117 -28.10 -0.01 -10.90
N ARG A 118 -28.49 0.22 -12.16
CA ARG A 118 -29.20 -0.76 -13.00
C ARG A 118 -28.65 -0.78 -14.42
N ALA A 119 -28.80 -1.92 -15.08
CA ALA A 119 -28.47 -2.18 -16.48
C ALA A 119 -27.27 -1.37 -17.03
N HIS A 120 -27.53 -0.42 -17.93
CA HIS A 120 -26.49 0.37 -18.61
C HIS A 120 -25.69 1.24 -17.62
N GLY A 121 -26.38 1.92 -16.69
CA GLY A 121 -25.73 2.77 -15.69
C GLY A 121 -24.78 1.99 -14.78
N LEU A 122 -25.13 0.75 -14.43
CA LEU A 122 -24.30 -0.16 -13.64
C LEU A 122 -23.00 -0.51 -14.38
N ILE A 123 -23.10 -0.98 -15.63
CA ILE A 123 -21.91 -1.34 -16.42
C ILE A 123 -21.01 -0.13 -16.68
N GLN A 124 -21.60 1.04 -16.96
CA GLN A 124 -20.84 2.27 -17.15
C GLN A 124 -20.06 2.66 -15.89
N ALA A 125 -20.71 2.67 -14.73
CA ALA A 125 -20.07 2.96 -13.45
C ALA A 125 -18.97 1.95 -13.13
N TYR A 126 -19.24 0.64 -13.26
CA TYR A 126 -18.25 -0.41 -12.97
C TYR A 126 -17.06 -0.34 -13.94
N SER A 127 -17.28 0.04 -15.20
CA SER A 127 -16.20 0.22 -16.18
C SER A 127 -15.24 1.38 -15.84
N ARG A 128 -15.52 2.21 -14.82
CA ARG A 128 -14.58 3.25 -14.38
C ARG A 128 -13.35 2.67 -13.69
N THR A 129 -13.46 1.47 -13.12
CA THR A 129 -12.40 0.84 -12.32
C THR A 129 -11.55 -0.15 -13.12
N ASN A 130 -12.04 -0.66 -14.25
CA ASN A 130 -11.43 -1.78 -14.98
C ASN A 130 -10.38 -1.38 -16.06
N ARG A 131 -9.96 -0.11 -16.09
CA ARG A 131 -8.92 0.34 -17.04
C ARG A 131 -7.57 -0.29 -16.71
N ILE A 132 -7.01 -1.01 -17.68
CA ILE A 132 -5.71 -1.67 -17.54
C ILE A 132 -4.62 -0.61 -17.33
N LEU A 133 -3.82 -0.79 -16.28
CA LEU A 133 -2.65 0.05 -16.00
C LEU A 133 -1.36 -0.74 -16.25
N ASN A 134 -1.25 -1.90 -15.60
CA ASN A 134 -0.06 -2.75 -15.57
C ASN A 134 -0.47 -4.17 -15.11
N SER A 135 0.50 -5.08 -14.96
CA SER A 135 0.24 -6.48 -14.55
C SER A 135 -0.32 -6.63 -13.13
N VAL A 136 -0.31 -5.55 -12.34
CA VAL A 136 -0.82 -5.57 -10.97
C VAL A 136 -2.31 -5.23 -10.90
N LYS A 137 -2.74 -4.21 -11.65
CA LYS A 137 -4.16 -3.87 -11.76
C LYS A 137 -4.86 -4.76 -12.79
N THR A 138 -5.20 -5.97 -12.35
CA THR A 138 -5.85 -6.99 -13.18
C THR A 138 -7.37 -6.89 -13.18
N PHE A 139 -7.96 -6.27 -12.15
CA PHE A 139 -9.40 -6.08 -12.00
C PHE A 139 -9.71 -4.75 -11.30
N GLY A 140 -10.98 -4.36 -11.33
CA GLY A 140 -11.52 -3.26 -10.54
C GLY A 140 -12.31 -3.79 -9.35
N ASN A 141 -12.16 -3.14 -8.20
CA ASN A 141 -12.90 -3.46 -6.99
C ASN A 141 -14.21 -2.67 -6.98
N ILE A 142 -15.33 -3.37 -6.80
CA ILE A 142 -16.64 -2.77 -6.57
C ILE A 142 -17.09 -3.17 -5.18
N VAL A 143 -17.26 -2.17 -4.30
CA VAL A 143 -17.73 -2.37 -2.93
C VAL A 143 -19.11 -1.77 -2.82
N SER A 144 -20.14 -2.63 -2.82
CA SER A 144 -21.54 -2.19 -2.72
C SER A 144 -22.05 -2.26 -1.28
N PHE A 145 -22.67 -1.19 -0.82
CA PHE A 145 -23.39 -1.14 0.47
C PHE A 145 -24.87 -1.49 0.32
N ARG A 146 -25.30 -1.82 -0.90
CA ARG A 146 -26.64 -2.33 -1.23
C ARG A 146 -26.51 -3.70 -1.87
N ASP A 147 -27.55 -4.51 -1.74
CA ASP A 147 -27.65 -5.72 -2.54
C ASP A 147 -27.89 -5.34 -4.00
N LEU A 148 -26.87 -5.53 -4.84
CA LEU A 148 -26.88 -5.28 -6.29
C LEU A 148 -26.50 -6.54 -7.07
N GLU A 149 -26.50 -7.71 -6.42
CA GLU A 149 -26.03 -8.95 -7.04
C GLU A 149 -26.93 -9.33 -8.21
N GLN A 150 -28.24 -9.28 -8.02
CA GLN A 150 -29.21 -9.58 -9.06
C GLN A 150 -29.09 -8.60 -10.23
N GLU A 151 -29.04 -7.29 -9.96
CA GLU A 151 -28.88 -6.24 -10.97
C GLU A 151 -27.58 -6.38 -11.76
N THR A 152 -26.50 -6.78 -11.08
CA THR A 152 -25.21 -7.06 -11.73
C THR A 152 -25.32 -8.27 -12.65
N ASN A 153 -25.94 -9.36 -12.19
CA ASN A 153 -26.15 -10.57 -12.97
C ASN A 153 -27.04 -10.33 -14.19
N ASP A 154 -28.10 -9.53 -14.03
CA ASP A 154 -29.03 -9.18 -15.10
C ASP A 154 -28.36 -8.25 -16.13
N ALA A 155 -27.59 -7.26 -15.68
CA ALA A 155 -26.82 -6.40 -16.56
C ALA A 155 -25.78 -7.20 -17.37
N ILE A 156 -25.02 -8.09 -16.74
CA ILE A 156 -24.03 -8.92 -17.44
C ILE A 156 -24.72 -9.85 -18.46
N ALA A 157 -25.88 -10.42 -18.12
CA ALA A 157 -26.65 -11.25 -19.05
C ALA A 157 -27.19 -10.46 -20.25
N LEU A 158 -27.50 -9.17 -20.06
CA LEU A 158 -27.98 -8.29 -21.12
C LEU A 158 -26.87 -7.90 -22.11
N PHE A 159 -25.63 -7.72 -21.64
CA PHE A 159 -24.50 -7.25 -22.45
C PHE A 159 -23.48 -8.33 -22.84
N GLY A 160 -23.59 -9.53 -22.27
CA GLY A 160 -22.66 -10.65 -22.47
C GLY A 160 -23.36 -11.91 -22.97
N ASN A 161 -22.55 -12.89 -23.40
CA ASN A 161 -23.04 -14.26 -23.57
C ASN A 161 -23.29 -14.87 -22.16
N PRO A 162 -24.40 -15.59 -21.89
CA PRO A 162 -24.63 -16.26 -20.60
C PRO A 162 -23.43 -17.05 -20.06
N ASP A 163 -22.60 -17.62 -20.95
CA ASP A 163 -21.37 -18.36 -20.60
C ASP A 163 -20.18 -17.45 -20.21
N ALA A 164 -20.28 -16.14 -20.41
CA ALA A 164 -19.23 -15.17 -20.13
C ALA A 164 -19.24 -14.65 -18.67
N ARG A 165 -20.16 -15.10 -17.82
CA ARG A 165 -20.25 -14.67 -16.41
C ARG A 165 -18.94 -14.89 -15.64
N GLY A 166 -18.28 -16.04 -15.85
CA GLY A 166 -16.98 -16.35 -15.23
C GLY A 166 -15.78 -15.64 -15.88
N ILE A 167 -15.99 -14.88 -16.96
CA ILE A 167 -14.97 -14.05 -17.63
C ILE A 167 -15.03 -12.61 -17.14
N VAL A 168 -16.23 -12.13 -16.76
CA VAL A 168 -16.47 -10.74 -16.35
C VAL A 168 -16.32 -10.54 -14.84
N LEU A 169 -16.70 -11.53 -14.03
CA LEU A 169 -16.55 -11.51 -12.57
C LEU A 169 -15.43 -12.43 -12.12
N LEU A 170 -14.73 -12.02 -11.06
CA LEU A 170 -13.76 -12.88 -10.37
C LEU A 170 -14.48 -14.10 -9.79
N LYS A 171 -13.76 -15.23 -9.74
CA LYS A 171 -14.23 -16.45 -9.08
C LYS A 171 -14.37 -16.23 -7.56
N PRO A 172 -15.17 -17.05 -6.85
CA PRO A 172 -15.26 -17.01 -5.40
C PRO A 172 -13.90 -17.20 -4.72
N PHE A 173 -13.76 -16.62 -3.52
CA PHE A 173 -12.56 -16.72 -2.69
C PHE A 173 -12.06 -18.17 -2.54
N THR A 174 -12.96 -19.11 -2.27
CA THR A 174 -12.62 -20.52 -2.04
C THR A 174 -11.93 -21.19 -3.21
N GLU A 175 -12.25 -20.78 -4.44
CA GLU A 175 -11.60 -21.33 -5.64
C GLU A 175 -10.18 -20.81 -5.80
N TYR A 176 -9.99 -19.48 -5.71
CA TYR A 176 -8.65 -18.88 -5.76
C TYR A 176 -7.77 -19.32 -4.59
N TYR A 177 -8.35 -19.44 -3.39
CA TYR A 177 -7.63 -19.89 -2.21
C TYR A 177 -7.21 -21.35 -2.32
N GLY A 178 -8.09 -22.22 -2.86
CA GLY A 178 -7.75 -23.61 -3.14
C GLY A 178 -6.59 -23.75 -4.12
N GLU A 179 -6.60 -22.97 -5.21
CA GLU A 179 -5.48 -22.93 -6.17
C GLU A 179 -4.20 -22.40 -5.51
N TYR A 180 -4.29 -21.30 -4.75
CA TYR A 180 -3.16 -20.74 -4.00
C TYR A 180 -2.55 -21.76 -3.04
N ALA A 181 -3.39 -22.47 -2.27
CA ALA A 181 -2.94 -23.50 -1.34
C ALA A 181 -2.22 -24.64 -2.04
N GLN A 182 -2.74 -25.09 -3.19
CA GLN A 182 -2.09 -26.11 -4.00
C GLN A 182 -0.72 -25.66 -4.51
N ARG A 183 -0.62 -24.43 -5.04
CA ARG A 183 0.64 -23.88 -5.56
C ARG A 183 1.68 -23.67 -4.46
N VAL A 184 1.27 -23.22 -3.27
CA VAL A 184 2.17 -23.08 -2.12
C VAL A 184 2.67 -24.44 -1.64
N ALA A 185 1.80 -25.46 -1.61
CA ALA A 185 2.22 -26.83 -1.27
C ALA A 185 3.21 -27.39 -2.30
N GLU A 186 2.96 -27.18 -3.59
CA GLU A 186 3.88 -27.52 -4.69
C GLU A 186 5.24 -26.83 -4.49
N LEU A 187 5.23 -25.53 -4.18
CA LEU A 187 6.44 -24.74 -3.93
C LEU A 187 7.27 -25.30 -2.77
N GLN A 188 6.63 -25.59 -1.63
CA GLN A 188 7.31 -26.09 -0.44
C GLN A 188 7.87 -27.51 -0.63
N ASN A 189 7.20 -28.33 -1.44
CA ASN A 189 7.62 -29.70 -1.73
C ASN A 189 8.77 -29.75 -2.74
N GLU A 190 8.66 -29.03 -3.85
CA GLU A 190 9.65 -29.08 -4.94
C GLU A 190 10.85 -28.17 -4.69
N PHE A 191 10.62 -27.02 -4.03
CA PHE A 191 11.63 -25.99 -3.77
C PHE A 191 11.68 -25.65 -2.27
N PRO A 192 12.04 -26.60 -1.38
CA PRO A 192 12.17 -26.31 0.04
C PRO A 192 13.29 -25.30 0.31
N LEU A 193 13.03 -24.33 1.19
CA LEU A 193 14.01 -23.32 1.58
C LEU A 193 15.31 -23.95 2.13
N GLY A 194 16.43 -23.30 1.84
CA GLY A 194 17.78 -23.76 2.23
C GLY A 194 18.41 -24.81 1.30
N ARG A 195 17.71 -25.24 0.23
CA ARG A 195 18.29 -26.05 -0.85
C ARG A 195 18.50 -25.22 -2.12
N PRO A 196 19.68 -25.30 -2.76
CA PRO A 196 19.91 -24.58 -4.01
C PRO A 196 19.07 -25.17 -5.15
N ILE A 197 18.51 -24.30 -5.98
CA ILE A 197 17.81 -24.69 -7.21
C ILE A 197 18.84 -24.86 -8.31
N ILE A 198 19.14 -26.11 -8.67
CA ILE A 198 20.20 -26.43 -9.63
C ILE A 198 19.59 -26.81 -10.98
N GLY A 199 20.09 -26.17 -12.04
CA GLY A 199 19.74 -26.45 -13.42
C GLY A 199 18.63 -25.56 -13.95
N GLU A 200 18.79 -25.14 -15.21
CA GLU A 200 17.91 -24.16 -15.87
C GLU A 200 16.44 -24.58 -15.88
N THR A 201 16.15 -25.86 -16.12
CA THR A 201 14.78 -26.39 -16.11
C THR A 201 14.11 -26.20 -14.75
N ALA A 202 14.84 -26.45 -13.65
CA ALA A 202 14.32 -26.28 -12.30
C ALA A 202 14.12 -24.79 -11.95
N GLN A 203 15.06 -23.93 -12.38
CA GLN A 203 14.93 -22.48 -12.22
C GLN A 203 13.69 -21.95 -12.95
N LYS A 204 13.46 -22.34 -14.22
CA LYS A 204 12.26 -21.97 -14.98
C LYS A 204 10.96 -22.46 -14.34
N ALA A 205 10.95 -23.70 -13.84
CA ALA A 205 9.80 -24.26 -13.12
C ALA A 205 9.50 -23.45 -11.84
N PHE A 206 10.52 -23.11 -11.05
CA PHE A 206 10.38 -22.24 -9.89
C PHE A 206 9.83 -20.86 -10.26
N ILE A 207 10.36 -20.22 -11.30
CA ILE A 207 9.92 -18.89 -11.74
C ILE A 207 8.44 -18.93 -12.15
N ALA A 208 8.02 -19.93 -12.93
CA ALA A 208 6.63 -20.08 -13.34
C ALA A 208 5.69 -20.31 -12.13
N LEU A 209 6.10 -21.18 -11.21
CA LEU A 209 5.33 -21.52 -10.02
C LEU A 209 5.20 -20.33 -9.07
N PHE A 210 6.31 -19.68 -8.72
CA PHE A 210 6.29 -18.53 -7.82
C PHE A 210 5.58 -17.33 -8.44
N GLY A 211 5.73 -17.10 -9.75
CA GLY A 211 4.95 -16.09 -10.48
C GLY A 211 3.44 -16.34 -10.39
N SER A 212 3.01 -17.61 -10.48
CA SER A 212 1.59 -17.96 -10.29
C SER A 212 1.08 -17.65 -8.87
N ILE A 213 1.92 -17.89 -7.87
CA ILE A 213 1.62 -17.57 -6.47
C ILE A 213 1.50 -16.07 -6.27
N LEU A 214 2.40 -15.27 -6.85
CA LEU A 214 2.33 -13.80 -6.80
C LEU A 214 1.01 -13.28 -7.42
N ARG A 215 0.63 -13.81 -8.59
CA ARG A 215 -0.65 -13.45 -9.25
C ARG A 215 -1.86 -13.81 -8.37
N LEU A 216 -1.89 -15.02 -7.82
CA LEU A 216 -2.96 -15.47 -6.94
C LEU A 216 -3.03 -14.64 -5.65
N ARG A 217 -1.89 -14.31 -5.04
CA ARG A 217 -1.83 -13.44 -3.86
C ARG A 217 -2.35 -12.04 -4.16
N ASN A 218 -2.00 -11.48 -5.32
CA ASN A 218 -2.50 -10.18 -5.75
C ASN A 218 -4.03 -10.19 -5.88
N ILE A 219 -4.59 -11.25 -6.48
CA ILE A 219 -6.06 -11.44 -6.54
C ILE A 219 -6.65 -11.60 -5.14
N LEU A 220 -6.09 -12.49 -4.32
CA LEU A 220 -6.60 -12.80 -2.99
C LEU A 220 -6.55 -11.60 -2.03
N SER A 221 -5.61 -10.67 -2.23
CA SER A 221 -5.51 -9.46 -1.41
C SER A 221 -6.71 -8.51 -1.50
N SER A 222 -7.57 -8.64 -2.52
CA SER A 222 -8.83 -7.89 -2.60
C SER A 222 -9.99 -8.53 -1.82
N PHE A 223 -9.81 -9.73 -1.29
CA PHE A 223 -10.79 -10.43 -0.47
C PHE A 223 -10.47 -10.22 1.02
N ASP A 224 -11.46 -9.75 1.77
CA ASP A 224 -11.33 -9.54 3.23
C ASP A 224 -10.91 -10.83 3.95
N ASP A 225 -11.42 -11.98 3.50
CA ASP A 225 -11.13 -13.31 4.05
C ASP A 225 -9.66 -13.74 3.90
N PHE A 226 -8.86 -13.12 3.04
CA PHE A 226 -7.47 -13.52 2.86
C PHE A 226 -6.57 -13.06 4.01
N ALA A 227 -6.91 -11.94 4.65
CA ALA A 227 -6.13 -11.40 5.76
C ALA A 227 -6.11 -12.39 6.95
N GLY A 228 -4.92 -12.84 7.35
CA GLY A 228 -4.74 -13.83 8.40
C GLY A 228 -4.80 -15.29 7.94
N ASN A 229 -5.16 -15.55 6.69
CA ASN A 229 -5.22 -16.89 6.09
C ASN A 229 -4.05 -17.19 5.13
N GLN A 230 -2.97 -16.40 5.19
CA GLN A 230 -1.78 -16.65 4.38
C GLN A 230 -1.06 -17.94 4.83
N ILE A 231 -0.70 -18.79 3.87
CA ILE A 231 -0.07 -20.10 4.16
C ILE A 231 1.44 -19.94 4.38
N LEU A 232 2.08 -19.10 3.58
CA LEU A 232 3.48 -18.75 3.79
C LEU A 232 3.60 -17.70 4.90
N SER A 233 4.50 -17.94 5.85
CA SER A 233 4.88 -16.93 6.83
C SER A 233 5.52 -15.72 6.12
N PRO A 234 5.51 -14.52 6.74
CA PRO A 234 6.15 -13.34 6.17
C PRO A 234 7.61 -13.61 5.77
N ARG A 235 8.37 -14.27 6.65
CA ARG A 235 9.77 -14.66 6.39
C ARG A 235 9.90 -15.64 5.23
N GLY A 236 9.08 -16.70 5.20
CA GLY A 236 9.13 -17.67 4.11
C GLY A 236 8.78 -17.04 2.76
N MET A 237 7.84 -16.08 2.74
CA MET A 237 7.52 -15.31 1.53
C MET A 237 8.71 -14.45 1.08
N GLN A 238 9.39 -13.77 2.01
CA GLN A 238 10.60 -12.98 1.73
C GLN A 238 11.71 -13.87 1.17
N ASP A 239 11.99 -15.01 1.78
CA ASP A 239 13.05 -15.93 1.34
C ASP A 239 12.83 -16.38 -0.12
N TYR A 240 11.60 -16.75 -0.48
CA TYR A 240 11.27 -17.12 -1.86
C TYR A 240 11.34 -15.93 -2.83
N GLN A 241 10.91 -14.75 -2.39
CA GLN A 241 10.99 -13.53 -3.17
C GLN A 241 12.46 -13.15 -3.47
N SER A 242 13.37 -13.32 -2.52
CA SER A 242 14.81 -13.12 -2.73
C SER A 242 15.37 -14.09 -3.77
N ILE A 243 15.04 -15.38 -3.69
CA ILE A 243 15.45 -16.38 -4.71
C ILE A 243 14.94 -15.98 -6.10
N TYR A 244 13.68 -15.56 -6.20
CA TYR A 244 13.06 -15.15 -7.46
C TYR A 244 13.74 -13.93 -8.09
N LEU A 245 14.12 -12.95 -7.27
CA LEU A 245 14.79 -11.73 -7.72
C LEU A 245 16.25 -12.01 -8.13
N ASN A 246 16.95 -12.90 -7.43
CA ASN A 246 18.29 -13.35 -7.81
C ASN A 246 18.28 -14.04 -9.18
N LEU A 247 17.34 -14.97 -9.39
CA LEU A 247 17.18 -15.62 -10.70
C LEU A 247 16.85 -14.62 -11.81
N HIS A 248 16.04 -13.59 -11.53
CA HIS A 248 15.77 -12.54 -12.50
C HIS A 248 17.04 -11.77 -12.92
N GLN A 249 17.95 -11.49 -11.97
CA GLN A 249 19.24 -10.85 -12.28
C GLN A 249 20.17 -11.77 -13.08
N GLU A 250 20.26 -13.05 -12.71
CA GLU A 250 21.06 -14.06 -13.42
C GLU A 250 20.62 -14.16 -14.90
N PHE A 251 19.32 -14.31 -15.15
CA PHE A 251 18.77 -14.44 -16.51
C PHE A 251 18.91 -13.16 -17.35
N ARG A 252 18.99 -11.97 -16.71
CA ARG A 252 19.28 -10.70 -17.40
C ARG A 252 20.75 -10.54 -17.75
N SER A 253 21.65 -10.83 -16.80
CA SER A 253 23.10 -10.66 -16.99
C SER A 253 23.66 -11.63 -18.04
N SER A 254 23.06 -12.81 -18.20
CA SER A 254 23.38 -13.75 -19.28
C SER A 254 23.06 -13.25 -20.71
N GLN A 255 22.33 -12.15 -20.88
CA GLN A 255 22.10 -11.52 -22.20
C GLN A 255 23.22 -10.56 -22.62
N GLY A 256 24.23 -10.31 -21.76
CA GLY A 256 25.21 -9.23 -21.93
C GLY A 256 26.58 -9.58 -22.55
N ALA A 257 26.92 -10.84 -22.86
CA ALA A 257 28.20 -11.16 -23.50
C ALA A 257 28.15 -12.51 -24.25
N ASP A 258 28.28 -12.47 -25.58
CA ASP A 258 28.62 -13.58 -26.48
C ASP A 258 27.79 -14.87 -26.42
N LYS A 259 26.49 -14.80 -26.09
CA LYS A 259 25.56 -15.92 -26.30
C LYS A 259 24.28 -15.45 -26.97
N GLU A 260 23.83 -16.22 -27.96
CA GLU A 260 22.53 -16.01 -28.61
C GLU A 260 21.42 -15.87 -27.56
N PRO A 261 20.47 -14.94 -27.76
CA PRO A 261 19.37 -14.74 -26.82
C PRO A 261 18.40 -15.93 -26.90
N ILE A 262 18.54 -16.91 -25.99
CA ILE A 262 17.69 -18.13 -25.95
C ILE A 262 16.56 -18.02 -24.89
N HIS A 263 16.35 -16.87 -24.27
CA HIS A 263 15.38 -16.74 -23.16
C HIS A 263 14.16 -15.90 -23.51
N GLU A 264 13.42 -16.27 -24.57
CA GLU A 264 12.11 -15.67 -24.90
C GLU A 264 10.94 -16.26 -24.08
N ASP A 265 11.13 -17.40 -23.39
CA ASP A 265 10.01 -18.19 -22.84
C ASP A 265 9.68 -17.95 -21.35
N VAL A 266 10.38 -17.03 -20.65
CA VAL A 266 10.22 -16.85 -19.20
C VAL A 266 9.80 -15.42 -18.87
N ILE A 267 8.58 -15.27 -18.36
CA ILE A 267 8.01 -13.97 -17.95
C ILE A 267 8.12 -13.84 -16.43
N PHE A 268 8.80 -12.80 -15.96
CA PHE A 268 8.91 -12.47 -14.54
C PHE A 268 7.85 -11.45 -14.11
N GLU A 269 7.19 -11.70 -12.98
CA GLU A 269 6.14 -10.85 -12.39
C GLU A 269 6.73 -9.74 -11.50
N ILE A 270 7.71 -9.00 -12.02
CA ILE A 270 8.48 -8.00 -11.25
C ILE A 270 7.60 -6.86 -10.73
N GLU A 271 6.52 -6.50 -11.43
CA GLU A 271 5.63 -5.43 -10.98
C GLU A 271 4.80 -5.84 -9.76
N LEU A 272 4.43 -7.12 -9.63
CA LEU A 272 3.71 -7.63 -8.46
C LEU A 272 4.59 -7.54 -7.22
N ILE A 273 5.88 -7.86 -7.34
CA ILE A 273 6.85 -7.72 -6.25
C ILE A 273 6.99 -6.25 -5.83
N LYS A 274 7.01 -5.31 -6.79
CA LYS A 274 7.11 -3.87 -6.53
C LYS A 274 5.94 -3.28 -5.76
N GLN A 275 4.73 -3.85 -5.87
CA GLN A 275 3.53 -3.35 -5.19
C GLN A 275 3.23 -4.01 -3.84
N VAL A 276 3.71 -5.24 -3.61
CA VAL A 276 3.34 -6.04 -2.42
C VAL A 276 3.87 -5.44 -1.11
N GLU A 277 4.95 -4.66 -1.17
CA GLU A 277 5.39 -3.68 -0.17
C GLU A 277 6.77 -3.27 -0.69
N ILE A 278 7.01 -1.97 -0.94
CA ILE A 278 8.40 -1.51 -0.94
C ILE A 278 8.81 -1.69 0.52
N ASN A 279 9.48 -2.81 0.80
CA ASN A 279 10.07 -3.14 2.08
C ASN A 279 11.58 -2.88 1.98
N VAL A 280 12.28 -3.00 3.10
CA VAL A 280 13.72 -2.74 3.15
C VAL A 280 14.48 -3.68 2.22
N ASP A 281 14.09 -4.95 2.13
CA ASP A 281 14.74 -5.94 1.26
C ASP A 281 14.70 -5.53 -0.22
N TYR A 282 13.57 -4.98 -0.68
CA TYR A 282 13.48 -4.47 -2.05
C TYR A 282 14.40 -3.27 -2.29
N ILE A 283 14.57 -2.39 -1.29
CA ILE A 283 15.53 -1.29 -1.37
C ILE A 283 16.96 -1.81 -1.43
N LEU A 284 17.32 -2.77 -0.58
CA LEU A 284 18.66 -3.38 -0.56
C LEU A 284 18.97 -4.06 -1.90
N LEU A 285 18.00 -4.75 -2.50
CA LEU A 285 18.13 -5.32 -3.84
C LEU A 285 18.35 -4.26 -4.92
N LEU A 286 17.62 -3.13 -4.86
CA LEU A 286 17.82 -2.02 -5.79
C LEU A 286 19.23 -1.45 -5.69
N VAL A 287 19.74 -1.31 -4.46
CA VAL A 287 21.12 -0.88 -4.19
C VAL A 287 22.11 -1.88 -4.80
N GLU A 288 21.94 -3.17 -4.55
CA GLU A 288 22.83 -4.22 -5.06
C GLU A 288 22.84 -4.31 -6.59
N HIS A 289 21.66 -4.30 -7.23
CA HIS A 289 21.54 -4.30 -8.69
C HIS A 289 22.21 -3.07 -9.34
N HIS A 290 22.10 -1.91 -8.70
CA HIS A 290 22.73 -0.71 -9.21
C HIS A 290 24.26 -0.80 -9.14
N ARG A 291 24.80 -1.33 -8.04
CA ARG A 291 26.24 -1.55 -7.87
C ARG A 291 26.82 -2.50 -8.90
N SER A 292 26.10 -3.58 -9.23
CA SER A 292 26.55 -4.55 -10.23
C SER A 292 26.61 -3.97 -11.66
N THR A 293 25.83 -2.92 -11.92
CA THR A 293 25.64 -2.37 -13.28
C THR A 293 26.47 -1.09 -13.52
N ASN A 294 26.57 -0.21 -12.51
CA ASN A 294 27.11 1.14 -12.66
C ASN A 294 28.31 1.46 -11.74
N GLY A 295 28.68 0.58 -10.80
CA GLY A 295 29.71 0.84 -9.79
C GLY A 295 29.26 1.77 -8.65
N ASP A 296 30.18 2.12 -7.75
CA ASP A 296 29.91 2.88 -6.50
C ASP A 296 30.13 4.40 -6.64
N GLY A 297 29.49 5.01 -7.63
CA GLY A 297 29.47 6.47 -7.79
C GLY A 297 28.44 7.15 -6.88
N ASP A 298 28.62 8.46 -6.62
CA ASP A 298 27.61 9.37 -6.04
C ASP A 298 26.44 9.51 -7.03
N ASP A 299 25.67 8.43 -7.16
CA ASP A 299 24.66 8.29 -8.19
C ASP A 299 23.35 8.88 -7.72
N LYS A 300 23.20 10.17 -8.03
CA LYS A 300 22.00 10.95 -7.77
C LYS A 300 20.74 10.26 -8.33
N GLU A 301 20.87 9.41 -9.34
CA GLU A 301 19.74 8.68 -9.92
C GLU A 301 19.27 7.53 -9.02
N LEU A 302 20.19 6.72 -8.48
CA LEU A 302 19.87 5.68 -7.49
C LEU A 302 19.24 6.30 -6.24
N ARG A 303 19.85 7.38 -5.72
CA ARG A 303 19.36 8.07 -4.53
C ARG A 303 17.95 8.63 -4.77
N ALA A 304 17.71 9.27 -5.91
CA ALA A 304 16.39 9.76 -6.29
C ALA A 304 15.35 8.64 -6.45
N GLN A 305 15.77 7.44 -6.88
CA GLN A 305 14.91 6.27 -7.00
C GLN A 305 14.55 5.70 -5.62
N ILE A 306 15.53 5.55 -4.72
CA ILE A 306 15.34 5.07 -3.36
C ILE A 306 14.46 6.04 -2.57
N THR A 307 14.78 7.34 -2.57
CA THR A 307 13.96 8.35 -1.87
C THR A 307 12.52 8.36 -2.39
N ARG A 308 12.31 8.20 -3.70
CA ARG A 308 10.96 8.11 -4.28
C ARG A 308 10.23 6.84 -3.83
N ALA A 309 10.91 5.70 -3.86
CA ALA A 309 10.37 4.42 -3.42
C ALA A 309 9.95 4.47 -1.94
N VAL A 310 10.84 4.95 -1.07
CA VAL A 310 10.59 5.08 0.37
C VAL A 310 9.49 6.10 0.67
N THR A 311 9.47 7.26 0.00
CA THR A 311 8.42 8.29 0.21
C THR A 311 7.04 7.78 -0.21
N SER A 312 6.97 6.97 -1.27
CA SER A 312 5.74 6.35 -1.75
C SER A 312 5.23 5.19 -0.90
N SER A 313 6.04 4.67 0.03
CA SER A 313 5.70 3.53 0.88
C SER A 313 5.45 3.96 2.34
N PRO A 314 4.20 3.98 2.82
CA PRO A 314 3.87 4.40 4.18
C PRO A 314 4.65 3.61 5.26
N SER A 315 4.88 2.31 5.06
CA SER A 315 5.58 1.42 5.99
C SER A 315 7.10 1.64 6.08
N LEU A 316 7.68 2.39 5.14
CA LEU A 316 9.11 2.75 5.14
C LEU A 316 9.38 4.21 5.52
N ARG A 317 8.35 5.05 5.66
CA ARG A 317 8.55 6.48 5.97
C ARG A 317 9.30 6.68 7.29
N ASN A 318 8.98 5.90 8.32
CA ASN A 318 9.64 5.94 9.63
C ASN A 318 11.04 5.31 9.64
N LYS A 319 11.46 4.70 8.52
CA LYS A 319 12.76 4.06 8.29
C LYS A 319 13.59 4.79 7.24
N ARG A 320 13.07 5.89 6.66
CA ARG A 320 13.67 6.56 5.51
C ARG A 320 15.08 7.01 5.77
N ASP A 321 15.29 7.66 6.90
CA ASP A 321 16.58 8.17 7.31
C ASP A 321 17.59 7.04 7.56
N LEU A 322 17.17 5.91 8.16
CA LEU A 322 18.04 4.73 8.29
C LEU A 322 18.48 4.18 6.92
N ILE A 323 17.54 4.11 5.98
CA ILE A 323 17.80 3.63 4.62
C ILE A 323 18.73 4.60 3.88
N GLU A 324 18.46 5.90 3.93
CA GLU A 324 19.27 6.93 3.28
C GLU A 324 20.68 7.00 3.88
N GLU A 325 20.78 6.98 5.21
CA GLU A 325 22.07 6.98 5.92
C GLU A 325 22.88 5.71 5.63
N PHE A 326 22.23 4.55 5.56
CA PHE A 326 22.89 3.32 5.15
C PHE A 326 23.46 3.42 3.74
N VAL A 327 22.63 3.85 2.78
CA VAL A 327 23.04 4.02 1.38
C VAL A 327 24.23 4.98 1.28
N ASP A 328 24.23 6.05 2.07
CA ASP A 328 25.34 7.02 2.13
C ASP A 328 26.61 6.44 2.78
N SER A 329 26.46 5.56 3.77
CA SER A 329 27.56 4.91 4.50
C SER A 329 28.17 3.72 3.77
N LEU A 330 27.50 3.22 2.72
CA LEU A 330 27.85 1.97 2.06
C LEU A 330 29.17 2.09 1.30
N SER A 331 30.07 1.13 1.54
CA SER A 331 31.39 1.09 0.92
C SER A 331 31.44 0.16 -0.30
N ALA A 332 32.40 0.41 -1.20
CA ALA A 332 32.53 -0.33 -2.44
C ALA A 332 32.90 -1.82 -2.32
N THR A 333 33.24 -2.29 -1.13
CA THR A 333 33.73 -3.67 -0.90
C THR A 333 32.86 -4.48 0.04
N SER A 334 31.86 -3.87 0.67
CA SER A 334 30.96 -4.55 1.61
C SER A 334 29.81 -5.26 0.90
N GLN A 335 29.48 -6.48 1.33
CA GLN A 335 28.23 -7.14 0.94
C GLN A 335 27.05 -6.36 1.56
N VAL A 336 26.02 -6.07 0.76
CA VAL A 336 24.93 -5.16 1.13
C VAL A 336 24.16 -5.67 2.33
N ASP A 337 23.78 -6.96 2.33
CA ASP A 337 23.00 -7.57 3.41
C ASP A 337 23.74 -7.60 4.76
N SER A 338 25.02 -7.98 4.76
CA SER A 338 25.81 -8.03 6.00
C SER A 338 26.08 -6.63 6.54
N ALA A 339 26.37 -5.68 5.66
CA ALA A 339 26.57 -4.28 6.04
C ALA A 339 25.29 -3.66 6.60
N TRP A 340 24.13 -4.01 6.03
CA TRP A 340 22.83 -3.56 6.54
C TRP A 340 22.57 -4.10 7.94
N ALA A 341 22.78 -5.40 8.16
CA ALA A 341 22.60 -6.03 9.46
C ALA A 341 23.51 -5.39 10.53
N GLU A 342 24.78 -5.15 10.22
CA GLU A 342 25.73 -4.46 11.11
C GLU A 342 25.32 -3.02 11.39
N PHE A 343 24.94 -2.27 10.35
CA PHE A 343 24.47 -0.88 10.47
C PHE A 343 23.23 -0.78 11.37
N ILE A 344 22.24 -1.65 11.17
CA ILE A 344 21.03 -1.67 12.00
C ILE A 344 21.34 -2.10 13.44
N ALA A 345 22.22 -3.07 13.66
CA ALA A 345 22.63 -3.45 15.01
C ALA A 345 23.30 -2.29 15.77
N GLN A 346 24.15 -1.53 15.08
CA GLN A 346 24.78 -0.32 15.62
C GLN A 346 23.73 0.75 15.95
N LYS A 347 22.87 1.12 14.99
CA LYS A 347 21.83 2.15 15.18
C LYS A 347 20.83 1.80 16.27
N ARG A 348 20.42 0.53 16.36
CA ARG A 348 19.57 0.03 17.44
C ARG A 348 20.19 0.28 18.81
N THR A 349 21.49 0.04 18.94
CA THR A 349 22.22 0.23 20.19
C THR A 349 22.33 1.71 20.52
N GLU A 350 22.78 2.53 19.56
CA GLU A 350 22.95 3.97 19.73
C GLU A 350 21.64 4.68 20.13
N GLU A 351 20.55 4.43 19.41
CA GLU A 351 19.26 5.08 19.68
C GLU A 351 18.64 4.61 21.00
N LEU A 352 18.80 3.33 21.37
CA LEU A 352 18.29 2.83 22.65
C LEU A 352 19.05 3.41 23.84
N GLU A 353 20.38 3.49 23.76
CA GLU A 353 21.21 4.11 24.79
C GLU A 353 20.86 5.59 24.95
N GLN A 354 20.58 6.30 23.86
CA GLN A 354 20.12 7.68 23.93
C GLN A 354 18.79 7.80 24.69
N ILE A 355 17.82 6.91 24.43
CA ILE A 355 16.56 6.88 25.17
C ILE A 355 16.80 6.59 26.66
N ILE A 356 17.68 5.63 26.99
CA ILE A 356 18.03 5.28 28.36
C ILE A 356 18.60 6.50 29.10
N VAL A 357 19.53 7.23 28.48
CA VAL A 357 20.16 8.43 29.06
C VAL A 357 19.16 9.57 29.20
N ASP A 358 18.41 9.89 28.15
CA ASP A 358 17.45 11.01 28.14
C ASP A 358 16.33 10.82 29.16
N GLU A 359 15.87 9.58 29.32
CA GLU A 359 14.78 9.27 30.23
C GLU A 359 15.25 8.86 31.64
N GLY A 360 16.56 8.65 31.83
CA GLY A 360 17.16 8.21 33.09
C GLY A 360 16.70 6.81 33.48
N LEU A 361 16.64 5.89 32.52
CA LEU A 361 16.16 4.52 32.71
C LEU A 361 17.26 3.61 33.28
N ASP A 362 16.84 2.50 33.87
CA ASP A 362 17.76 1.41 34.22
C ASP A 362 18.21 0.69 32.94
N SER A 363 19.51 0.68 32.66
CA SER A 363 20.04 0.17 31.38
C SER A 363 19.75 -1.33 31.21
N ASP A 364 20.18 -2.18 32.15
CA ASP A 364 20.01 -3.63 32.06
C ASP A 364 18.53 -4.05 31.96
N ALA A 365 17.67 -3.42 32.77
CA ALA A 365 16.24 -3.72 32.74
C ALA A 365 15.57 -3.20 31.46
N THR A 366 16.03 -2.10 30.87
CA THR A 366 15.51 -1.56 29.62
C THR A 366 15.89 -2.44 28.44
N HIS A 367 17.15 -2.90 28.36
CA HIS A 367 17.59 -3.85 27.34
C HIS A 367 16.76 -5.14 27.38
N ALA A 368 16.58 -5.73 28.56
CA ALA A 368 15.76 -6.93 28.72
C ALA A 368 14.27 -6.70 28.36
N PHE A 369 13.73 -5.51 28.65
CA PHE A 369 12.35 -5.15 28.32
C PHE A 369 12.15 -5.01 26.80
N VAL A 370 13.09 -4.35 26.12
CA VAL A 370 13.05 -4.17 24.67
C VAL A 370 13.27 -5.51 23.95
N ASP A 371 14.22 -6.33 24.39
CA ASP A 371 14.44 -7.66 23.81
C ASP A 371 13.22 -8.57 23.91
N ALA A 372 12.48 -8.50 25.03
CA ALA A 372 11.20 -9.19 25.18
C ALA A 372 10.17 -8.65 24.18
N ALA A 373 10.09 -7.33 23.99
CA ALA A 373 9.15 -6.74 23.03
C ALA A 373 9.44 -7.16 21.57
N PHE A 374 10.72 -7.22 21.16
CA PHE A 374 11.10 -7.71 19.81
C PHE A 374 10.78 -9.19 19.62
N ARG A 375 10.96 -10.01 20.66
CA ARG A 375 10.61 -11.43 20.63
C ARG A 375 9.11 -11.68 20.56
N ASP A 376 8.35 -10.92 21.33
CA ASP A 376 6.91 -11.08 21.49
C ASP A 376 6.11 -10.29 20.42
N GLY A 377 6.79 -9.44 19.65
CA GLY A 377 6.20 -8.64 18.57
C GLY A 377 5.36 -7.45 19.02
N ALA A 378 5.43 -7.06 20.30
CA ALA A 378 4.72 -5.90 20.83
C ALA A 378 5.33 -5.39 22.14
N ILE A 379 5.23 -4.07 22.38
CA ILE A 379 5.59 -3.47 23.66
C ILE A 379 4.50 -3.71 24.70
N GLN A 380 4.88 -4.36 25.80
CA GLN A 380 3.99 -4.65 26.93
C GLN A 380 3.83 -3.40 27.81
N GLY A 381 2.89 -2.51 27.45
CA GLY A 381 2.55 -1.31 28.24
C GLY A 381 1.76 -1.58 29.53
N THR A 382 1.19 -2.79 29.64
CA THR A 382 0.40 -3.25 30.80
C THR A 382 1.23 -4.16 31.71
N GLY A 383 1.03 -4.07 33.03
CA GLY A 383 1.78 -4.85 34.01
C GLY A 383 2.97 -4.12 34.66
N THR A 384 3.75 -4.85 35.46
CA THR A 384 4.84 -4.32 36.31
C THR A 384 6.21 -4.34 35.64
N ALA A 385 6.33 -4.77 34.39
CA ALA A 385 7.62 -4.82 33.69
C ALA A 385 8.18 -3.40 33.45
N ILE A 386 7.33 -2.51 32.92
CA ILE A 386 7.67 -1.09 32.70
C ILE A 386 8.02 -0.34 34.00
N THR A 387 7.48 -0.75 35.15
CA THR A 387 7.83 -0.10 36.42
C THR A 387 9.23 -0.43 36.92
N LYS A 388 9.86 -1.50 36.39
CA LYS A 388 11.23 -1.89 36.75
C LYS A 388 12.29 -1.07 36.02
N ILE A 389 11.96 -0.51 34.86
CA ILE A 389 12.90 0.28 34.06
C ILE A 389 12.89 1.77 34.41
N LEU A 390 11.82 2.24 35.06
CA LEU A 390 11.64 3.65 35.39
C LEU A 390 12.50 4.05 36.61
N PRO A 391 13.04 5.29 36.62
CA PRO A 391 13.79 5.79 37.75
C PRO A 391 12.92 5.90 39.02
N PRO A 392 13.53 5.81 40.21
CA PRO A 392 12.82 5.95 41.46
C PRO A 392 12.24 7.37 41.57
N VAL A 393 10.92 7.47 41.63
CA VAL A 393 10.20 8.73 41.84
C VAL A 393 9.75 8.86 43.29
N SER A 394 9.81 10.08 43.81
CA SER A 394 9.29 10.41 45.13
C SER A 394 7.77 10.18 45.19
N LYS A 395 7.31 9.41 46.19
CA LYS A 395 5.90 9.10 46.45
C LYS A 395 5.04 10.32 46.83
N PHE A 396 5.63 11.51 46.92
CA PHE A 396 5.01 12.73 47.41
C PHE A 396 4.95 13.87 46.38
N SER A 397 5.14 13.60 45.08
CA SER A 397 4.93 14.63 44.05
C SER A 397 3.42 14.93 43.89
N PRO A 398 2.96 16.19 44.02
CA PRO A 398 1.54 16.54 44.00
C PRO A 398 0.84 16.32 42.64
N SER A 399 1.59 16.01 41.58
CA SER A 399 1.12 16.11 40.20
C SER A 399 1.56 14.92 39.34
N GLY A 400 1.01 13.72 39.57
CA GLY A 400 0.94 12.63 38.57
C GLY A 400 2.23 12.24 37.80
N GLY A 401 3.42 12.64 38.27
CA GLY A 401 4.64 12.67 37.46
C GLY A 401 5.12 11.29 37.02
N HIS A 402 4.83 10.27 37.83
CA HIS A 402 5.13 8.89 37.48
C HIS A 402 4.30 8.39 36.29
N ALA A 403 3.02 8.74 36.23
CA ALA A 403 2.14 8.35 35.13
C ALA A 403 2.51 9.08 33.83
N ALA A 404 2.86 10.38 33.92
CA ALA A 404 3.34 11.15 32.78
C ALA A 404 4.67 10.63 32.24
N LYS A 405 5.65 10.34 33.12
CA LYS A 405 6.95 9.76 32.73
C LYS A 405 6.77 8.37 32.12
N LYS A 406 5.94 7.52 32.73
CA LYS A 406 5.60 6.20 32.18
C LYS A 406 5.04 6.31 30.75
N ARG A 407 4.11 7.26 30.51
CA ARG A 407 3.53 7.46 29.18
C ARG A 407 4.58 7.95 28.18
N SER A 408 5.41 8.91 28.57
CA SER A 408 6.52 9.42 27.73
C SER A 408 7.49 8.31 27.32
N VAL A 409 7.91 7.47 28.27
CA VAL A 409 8.82 6.35 28.03
C VAL A 409 8.17 5.30 27.13
N LEU A 410 6.90 4.97 27.34
CA LEU A 410 6.18 4.04 26.46
C LEU A 410 6.02 4.57 25.04
N THR A 411 5.79 5.88 24.86
CA THR A 411 5.74 6.50 23.53
C THR A 411 7.09 6.40 22.84
N LYS A 412 8.18 6.81 23.50
CA LYS A 412 9.53 6.74 22.92
C LYS A 412 9.98 5.31 22.59
N LEU A 413 9.74 4.37 23.50
CA LEU A 413 10.06 2.96 23.23
C LEU A 413 9.15 2.37 22.15
N GLY A 414 7.88 2.81 22.09
CA GLY A 414 6.93 2.51 21.01
C GLY A 414 7.46 2.93 19.64
N GLU A 415 7.84 4.19 19.51
CA GLU A 415 8.44 4.74 18.29
C GLU A 415 9.73 4.01 17.91
N TYR A 416 10.60 3.73 18.88
CA TYR A 416 11.82 2.93 18.69
C TYR A 416 11.51 1.52 18.18
N PHE A 417 10.52 0.85 18.78
CA PHE A 417 10.09 -0.47 18.36
C PHE A 417 9.55 -0.45 16.93
N ASP A 418 8.59 0.43 16.62
CA ASP A 418 7.98 0.54 15.28
C ASP A 418 9.01 0.88 14.19
N ARG A 419 10.04 1.64 14.56
CA ARG A 419 11.16 2.01 13.68
C ARG A 419 12.04 0.82 13.32
N PHE A 420 12.42 0.00 14.29
CA PHE A 420 13.36 -1.11 14.08
C PHE A 420 12.69 -2.49 13.88
N PHE A 421 11.38 -2.59 14.09
CA PHE A 421 10.65 -3.83 13.90
C PHE A 421 10.67 -4.28 12.43
N GLY A 422 11.07 -5.54 12.23
CA GLY A 422 11.20 -6.14 10.90
C GLY A 422 12.45 -5.74 10.12
N LEU A 423 13.45 -5.10 10.75
CA LEU A 423 14.73 -4.74 10.13
C LEU A 423 15.88 -5.72 10.43
N SER A 424 15.58 -6.82 11.12
CA SER A 424 16.54 -7.79 11.67
C SER A 424 16.45 -9.16 11.02
#